data_AF-A0A1C2ACB5-F1
#
_entry.id   AF-A0A1C2ACB5-F1
#
_cell.length_a   1.000
_cell.length_b   1.000
_cell.length_c   1.000
_cell.angle_alpha   90.00
_cell.angle_beta   90.00
_cell.angle_gamma   90.00
#
_symmetry.space_group_name_H-M   'P 1'
#
loop_
_entity.id
_entity.type
_entity.pdbx_description
1 polymer ?
#
loop_
_entity_poly.entity_id
_entity_poly.type
_entity_poly.pdbx_seq_one_letter_code
_entity_poly.pdbx_strand_id
1 'polypeptide(L)' 'KGPIPLPVKKERTTILISPHKDKDARDQYEIRTYKRLLDIIKPTDKTVDALMKLDLSAGVDVQISIS' A
#
# COMPACT_ATOMS: atom_id res chain seq x y z
N LYS A 1 4.77 -14.60 12.46
CA LYS A 1 5.60 -13.42 12.85
C LYS A 1 4.77 -12.16 12.63
N GLY A 2 4.97 -11.12 13.45
CA GLY A 2 4.17 -9.88 13.39
C GLY A 2 4.29 -9.16 12.03
N PRO A 3 3.48 -8.12 11.78
CA PRO A 3 3.54 -7.40 10.52
C PRO A 3 4.89 -6.70 10.37
N ILE A 4 5.73 -7.20 9.47
CA ILE A 4 7.04 -6.63 9.14
C ILE A 4 6.80 -5.42 8.22
N PRO A 5 7.27 -4.21 8.58
CA PRO A 5 7.16 -3.05 7.71
C PRO A 5 8.14 -3.19 6.56
N LEU A 6 7.63 -3.15 5.33
CA LEU A 6 8.45 -3.07 4.13
C LEU A 6 8.70 -1.59 3.77
N PRO A 7 9.75 -1.29 2.99
CA PRO A 7 10.02 0.06 2.51
C PRO A 7 8.81 0.66 1.80
N VAL A 8 8.48 1.90 2.17
CA VAL A 8 7.36 2.65 1.59
C VAL A 8 7.76 3.17 0.23
N LYS A 9 6.97 2.87 -0.80
CA LYS A 9 7.15 3.48 -2.12
C LYS A 9 6.60 4.90 -2.06
N LYS A 10 7.44 5.89 -2.37
CA LYS A 10 7.08 7.31 -2.41
C LYS A 10 7.15 7.78 -3.86
N GLU A 11 6.01 7.93 -4.50
CA GLU A 11 5.91 8.48 -5.85
C GLU A 11 5.64 9.97 -5.74
N ARG A 12 6.54 10.79 -6.30
CA ARG A 12 6.46 12.25 -6.26
C ARG A 12 6.19 12.78 -7.65
N THR A 13 5.15 13.59 -7.79
CA THR A 13 4.75 14.20 -9.05
C THR A 13 4.75 15.70 -8.88
N THR A 14 5.39 16.42 -9.79
CA THR A 14 5.42 17.88 -9.79
C THR A 14 4.69 18.40 -11.02
N ILE A 15 3.68 19.24 -10.81
CA ILE A 15 2.79 19.75 -11.86
C ILE A 15 2.88 21.28 -11.89
N LEU A 16 2.77 21.88 -13.08
CA LEU A 16 2.61 23.32 -13.23
C LEU A 16 1.15 23.71 -12.95
N ILE A 17 0.97 24.66 -12.04
CA ILE A 17 -0.37 25.14 -11.65
C ILE A 17 -0.86 26.19 -12.65
N SER A 18 0.08 26.98 -13.19
CA SER A 18 -0.27 28.06 -14.09
C SER A 18 -0.69 27.54 -15.47
N PRO A 19 -1.82 28.02 -16.01
CA PRO A 19 -2.25 27.67 -17.36
C PRO A 19 -1.33 28.26 -18.45
N HIS A 20 -0.52 29.28 -18.14
CA HIS A 20 0.38 29.88 -19.13
C HIS A 20 1.69 30.42 -18.53
N LYS A 21 2.82 30.01 -19.15
CA LYS A 21 4.18 30.60 -19.10
C LYS A 21 4.90 30.67 -17.75
N ASP A 22 4.21 30.56 -16.62
CA ASP A 22 4.87 30.57 -15.31
C ASP A 22 5.46 29.19 -14.98
N LYS A 23 6.80 29.10 -14.95
CA LYS A 23 7.57 27.86 -14.74
C LYS A 23 7.94 27.63 -13.27
N ASP A 24 7.81 28.66 -12.45
CA ASP A 24 8.17 28.65 -11.03
C ASP A 24 6.95 28.27 -10.17
N ALA A 25 5.74 28.52 -10.67
CA ALA A 25 4.48 28.01 -10.11
C ALA A 25 4.35 26.48 -10.27
N ARG A 26 4.94 25.72 -9.32
CA ARG A 26 4.91 24.26 -9.27
C ARG A 26 4.28 23.74 -7.97
N ASP A 27 3.37 22.79 -8.10
CA ASP A 27 2.88 22.00 -6.98
C ASP A 27 3.58 20.64 -6.92
N GLN A 28 3.87 20.19 -5.70
CA GLN A 28 4.45 18.88 -5.43
C GLN A 28 3.43 18.00 -4.73
N TYR A 29 3.04 16.91 -5.38
CA TYR A 29 2.16 15.89 -4.83
C TYR A 29 2.97 14.62 -4.56
N GLU A 30 2.53 13.82 -3.58
CA GLU A 30 3.05 12.48 -3.40
C GLU A 30 1.96 11.45 -3.14
N ILE A 31 2.19 10.24 -3.65
CA ILE A 31 1.43 9.04 -3.31
C ILE A 31 2.37 8.11 -2.55
N ARG A 32 1.95 7.69 -1.34
CA ARG A 32 2.71 6.77 -0.50
C ARG A 32 2.02 5.42 -0.44
N THR A 33 2.69 4.39 -0.94
CA THR A 33 2.21 3.01 -0.83
C THR A 33 2.93 2.31 0.31
N TYR A 34 2.21 2.05 1.40
CA TYR A 34 2.72 1.32 2.56
C TYR A 34 2.53 -0.19 2.35
N LYS A 35 3.60 -0.96 2.50
CA LYS A 35 3.56 -2.43 2.40
C LYS A 35 3.89 -3.05 3.75
N ARG A 36 3.11 -4.06 4.15
CA ARG A 36 3.33 -4.84 5.37
C ARG A 36 3.29 -6.31 5.02
N LEU A 37 4.23 -7.09 5.54
CA LEU A 37 4.30 -8.54 5.33
C LEU A 37 3.93 -9.25 6.62
N LEU A 38 2.98 -10.18 6.54
CA LEU A 38 2.62 -11.07 7.63
C LEU A 38 2.96 -12.50 7.22
N ASP A 39 3.72 -13.19 8.07
CA ASP A 39 4.18 -14.56 7.81
C ASP A 39 3.56 -15.54 8.82
N ILE A 40 2.84 -16.54 8.30
CA ILE A 40 2.12 -17.57 9.06
C ILE A 40 2.84 -18.92 8.89
N ILE A 41 3.56 -19.33 9.94
CA ILE A 41 4.46 -20.50 9.92
C ILE A 41 3.70 -21.85 9.83
N LYS A 42 2.44 -21.90 10.28
CA LYS A 42 1.58 -23.09 10.21
C LYS A 42 0.15 -22.69 9.84
N PRO A 43 -0.20 -22.64 8.55
CA PRO A 43 -1.58 -22.41 8.15
C PRO A 43 -2.42 -23.64 8.53
N THR A 44 -3.48 -23.44 9.32
CA THR A 44 -4.58 -24.41 9.44
C THR A 44 -5.71 -24.04 8.48
N ASP A 45 -6.50 -24.99 8.00
CA ASP A 45 -7.60 -24.70 7.06
C ASP A 45 -8.59 -23.68 7.63
N LYS A 46 -8.86 -23.77 8.94
CA LYS A 46 -9.68 -22.81 9.68
C LYS A 46 -9.11 -21.39 9.66
N THR A 47 -7.79 -21.24 9.70
CA THR A 47 -7.14 -19.92 9.65
C THR A 47 -7.14 -19.33 8.25
N VAL A 48 -7.11 -20.14 7.19
CA VAL A 48 -7.23 -19.65 5.79
C VAL A 48 -8.64 -19.10 5.56
N ASP A 49 -9.66 -19.84 5.97
CA ASP A 49 -11.06 -19.42 5.86
C ASP A 49 -11.37 -18.16 6.68
N ALA A 50 -10.75 -18.02 7.85
CA ALA A 50 -10.91 -16.84 8.69
C ALA A 50 -10.28 -15.57 8.06
N LEU A 51 -9.18 -15.72 7.32
CA LEU A 51 -8.50 -14.60 6.67
C LEU A 51 -9.25 -14.10 5.43
N MET A 52 -9.93 -14.99 4.70
CA MET A 52 -10.77 -14.61 3.56
C MET A 52 -12.08 -13.92 3.97
N LYS A 53 -12.58 -14.22 5.17
CA LYS A 53 -13.83 -13.64 5.72
C LYS A 53 -13.58 -12.38 6.55
N LEU A 54 -12.34 -11.94 6.69
CA LEU A 54 -12.02 -10.80 7.52
C LEU A 54 -12.44 -9.51 6.80
N ASP A 55 -13.30 -8.71 7.45
CA ASP A 55 -13.69 -7.39 6.93
C ASP A 55 -12.50 -6.43 7.02
N LEU A 56 -11.84 -6.25 5.87
CA LEU A 56 -10.78 -5.27 5.71
C LEU A 56 -11.38 -3.90 5.39
N SER A 57 -10.73 -2.84 5.88
CA SER A 57 -11.16 -1.48 5.58
C SER A 57 -11.02 -1.18 4.09
N ALA A 58 -11.98 -0.44 3.54
CA ALA A 58 -11.95 -0.01 2.14
C ALA A 58 -10.64 0.75 1.84
N GLY A 59 -9.90 0.29 0.82
CA GLY A 59 -8.62 0.89 0.41
C GLY A 59 -7.36 0.14 0.88
N VAL A 60 -7.50 -1.01 1.56
CA VAL A 60 -6.39 -1.93 1.82
C VAL A 60 -6.42 -3.06 0.80
N ASP A 61 -5.34 -3.21 0.03
CA ASP A 61 -5.14 -4.35 -0.87
C ASP A 61 -4.36 -5.46 -0.15
N VAL A 62 -4.80 -6.71 -0.33
CA VAL A 62 -4.21 -7.89 0.33
C VAL A 62 -3.86 -8.94 -0.71
N GLN A 63 -2.57 -9.29 -0.77
CA GLN A 63 -2.06 -10.36 -1.61
C GLN A 63 -1.69 -11.56 -0.74
N ILE A 64 -2.28 -12.72 -1.03
CA ILE A 64 -1.98 -13.98 -0.34
C ILE A 64 -1.17 -14.87 -1.28
N SER A 65 0.01 -15.30 -0.84
CA SER A 65 0.83 -16.31 -1.52
C SER A 65 0.97 -17.53 -0.62
N ILE A 66 0.59 -18.71 -1.12
CA ILE A 66 0.80 -20.00 -0.45
C ILE A 66 2.09 -20.59 -1.02
N SER A 67 3.05 -20.86 -0.14
CA SER A 67 4.33 -21.53 -0.45
C SER A 67 4.56 -22.66 0.52
#